data_AF-G5PZL7-F1
#
_entry.id   AF-G5PZL7-F1
#
_cell.length_a   1.000
_cell.length_b   1.000
_cell.length_c   1.000
_cell.angle_alpha   90.00
_cell.angle_beta   90.00
_cell.angle_gamma   90.00
#
_symmetry.space_group_name_H-M   'P 1'
#
loop_
_entity.id
_entity.type
_entity.pdbx_description
1 polymer ?
#
loop_
_entity_poly.entity_id
_entity_poly.type
_entity_poly.pdbx_seq_one_letter_code
_entity_poly.pdbx_strand_id
1 'polypeptide(L)'
;MNGMAVVMIIRKYFLIIALLVMPWLAIPSVSAADKGWFNTFTDNVAETWRQPEHYDLYVPAITWHARFAYDKEKTDRYNERPWGVGFGQSRWDDKGNWHGLYMMAFKDSFNKWEPIGGYGWEKTWRPLEDDNFRLGLGFTAGVTARDMGFTAGVTATTGIIFPSLCCCL
;
A
#
# COMPACT_ATOMS: atom_id res chain seq x y z
N MET A 1 -2.72 -2.03 -73.42
CA MET A 1 -1.52 -2.24 -72.57
C MET A 1 -1.14 -3.71 -72.63
N ASN A 2 0.12 -4.05 -72.91
CA ASN A 2 0.58 -5.43 -73.08
C ASN A 2 0.55 -6.19 -71.74
N GLY A 3 0.21 -7.49 -71.76
CA GLY A 3 0.02 -8.30 -70.54
C GLY A 3 1.22 -8.29 -69.58
N MET A 4 2.45 -8.17 -70.09
CA MET A 4 3.65 -8.05 -69.26
C MET A 4 3.70 -6.75 -68.44
N ALA A 5 3.17 -5.64 -68.98
CA ALA A 5 3.11 -4.37 -68.25
C ALA A 5 2.12 -4.45 -67.07
N VAL A 6 0.99 -5.14 -67.26
CA VAL A 6 -0.01 -5.35 -66.20
C VAL A 6 0.55 -6.20 -65.07
N VAL A 7 1.29 -7.28 -65.39
CA VAL A 7 1.93 -8.14 -64.38
C VAL A 7 2.99 -7.39 -63.57
N MET A 8 3.82 -6.56 -64.24
CA MET A 8 4.83 -5.74 -63.54
C MET A 8 4.20 -4.69 -62.63
N ILE A 9 3.10 -4.08 -63.06
CA ILE A 9 2.32 -3.12 -62.28
C ILE A 9 1.74 -3.79 -61.04
N ILE A 10 1.06 -4.93 -61.19
CA ILE A 10 0.47 -5.67 -60.07
C ILE A 10 1.55 -6.10 -59.05
N ARG A 11 2.69 -6.62 -59.52
CA ARG A 11 3.81 -7.03 -58.65
C ARG A 11 4.40 -5.84 -57.87
N LYS A 12 4.51 -4.67 -58.50
CA LYS A 12 5.02 -3.45 -57.85
C LYS A 12 4.07 -2.98 -56.75
N TYR A 13 2.76 -2.92 -57.02
CA TYR A 13 1.78 -2.51 -56.01
C TYR A 13 1.62 -3.55 -54.90
N PHE A 14 1.68 -4.85 -55.21
CA PHE A 14 1.65 -5.91 -54.20
C PHE A 14 2.81 -5.80 -53.21
N LEU A 15 4.03 -5.55 -53.70
CA LEU A 15 5.21 -5.36 -52.84
C LEU A 15 5.09 -4.11 -51.96
N ILE A 16 4.56 -3.00 -52.49
CA ILE A 16 4.35 -1.77 -51.72
C ILE A 16 3.28 -1.96 -50.64
N ILE A 17 2.17 -2.62 -50.97
CA ILE A 17 1.10 -2.93 -50.01
C ILE A 17 1.62 -3.88 -48.92
N ALA A 18 2.37 -4.92 -49.29
CA ALA A 18 2.98 -5.83 -48.33
C ALA A 18 3.94 -5.09 -47.37
N LEU A 19 4.75 -4.16 -47.89
CA LEU A 19 5.67 -3.36 -47.08
C LEU A 19 4.95 -2.37 -46.14
N LEU A 20 3.79 -1.84 -46.56
CA LEU A 20 2.98 -0.91 -45.78
C LEU A 20 2.13 -1.59 -44.70
N VAL A 21 1.80 -2.88 -44.88
CA VAL A 21 1.00 -3.66 -43.90
C VAL A 21 1.89 -4.33 -42.84
N MET A 22 3.15 -4.61 -43.14
CA MET A 22 4.11 -5.22 -42.19
C MET A 22 4.26 -4.48 -40.83
N PRO A 23 4.27 -3.13 -40.75
CA PRO A 23 4.34 -2.43 -39.47
C PRO A 23 3.09 -2.60 -38.60
N TRP A 24 1.94 -2.93 -39.20
CA TRP A 24 0.67 -3.16 -38.48
C TRP A 24 0.53 -4.57 -37.92
N LEU A 25 1.41 -5.50 -38.33
CA LEU A 25 1.49 -6.86 -37.78
C LEU A 25 2.49 -6.95 -36.61
N ALA A 26 3.14 -5.85 -36.24
CA ALA A 26 3.90 -5.77 -34.99
C ALA A 26 2.92 -5.79 -33.82
N ILE A 27 2.58 -7.00 -33.36
CA ILE A 27 1.95 -7.21 -32.06
C ILE A 27 2.99 -6.72 -31.04
N PRO A 28 2.73 -5.67 -30.25
CA PRO A 28 3.64 -5.32 -29.17
C PRO A 28 3.76 -6.55 -28.26
N SER A 29 4.97 -7.05 -28.09
CA SER A 29 5.25 -8.01 -27.03
C SER A 29 5.09 -7.27 -25.70
N VAL A 30 3.91 -7.37 -25.10
CA VAL A 30 3.72 -7.05 -23.68
C VAL A 30 4.49 -8.11 -22.91
N SER A 31 5.79 -7.86 -22.73
CA SER A 31 6.67 -8.59 -21.83
C SER A 31 7.00 -7.69 -20.66
N ALA A 32 5.97 -7.24 -19.95
CA ALA A 32 6.07 -7.12 -18.52
C ALA A 32 5.35 -8.36 -17.99
N ALA A 33 6.08 -9.30 -17.41
CA ALA A 33 5.42 -10.27 -16.54
C ALA A 33 4.60 -9.43 -15.55
N ASP A 34 3.27 -9.53 -15.62
CA ASP A 34 2.39 -8.97 -14.60
C ASP A 34 2.86 -9.60 -13.28
N LYS A 35 3.74 -8.89 -12.56
CA LYS A 35 4.12 -9.28 -11.20
C LYS A 35 2.82 -9.20 -10.44
N GLY A 36 2.22 -10.36 -10.20
CA GLY A 36 0.94 -10.45 -9.50
C GLY A 36 0.96 -9.58 -8.25
N TRP A 37 -0.17 -8.99 -7.91
CA TRP A 37 -0.32 -8.08 -6.77
C TRP A 37 0.33 -8.63 -5.49
N PHE A 38 0.31 -9.96 -5.30
CA PHE A 38 0.96 -10.66 -4.20
C PHE A 38 2.50 -10.60 -4.21
N ASN A 39 3.11 -10.71 -5.39
CA ASN A 39 4.57 -10.57 -5.54
C ASN A 39 4.98 -9.13 -5.25
N THR A 40 4.21 -8.15 -5.75
CA THR A 40 4.45 -6.73 -5.45
C THR A 40 4.34 -6.46 -3.95
N PHE A 41 3.32 -7.00 -3.28
CA PHE A 41 3.17 -6.89 -1.84
C PHE A 41 4.36 -7.51 -1.08
N THR A 42 4.74 -8.74 -1.43
CA THR A 42 5.84 -9.46 -0.77
C THR A 42 7.18 -8.77 -1.01
N ASP A 43 7.44 -8.29 -2.22
CA ASP A 43 8.62 -7.49 -2.57
C ASP A 43 8.67 -6.22 -1.68
N ASN A 44 7.55 -5.50 -1.56
CA ASN A 44 7.48 -4.29 -0.75
C ASN A 44 7.73 -4.55 0.74
N VAL A 45 7.19 -5.64 1.28
CA VAL A 45 7.45 -6.07 2.67
C VAL A 45 8.92 -6.41 2.86
N ALA A 46 9.49 -7.21 1.96
CA ALA A 46 10.89 -7.64 2.03
C ALA A 46 11.88 -6.47 1.85
N GLU A 47 11.52 -5.48 1.04
CA GLU A 47 12.29 -4.25 0.88
C GLU A 47 12.21 -3.38 2.14
N THR A 48 11.02 -3.20 2.72
CA THR A 48 10.84 -2.46 3.99
C THR A 48 11.65 -3.09 5.12
N TRP A 49 11.75 -4.42 5.14
CA TRP A 49 12.57 -5.14 6.12
C TRP A 49 14.08 -4.93 5.90
N ARG A 50 14.55 -5.01 4.66
CA ARG A 50 15.98 -5.01 4.31
C ARG A 50 16.58 -3.60 4.19
N GLN A 51 15.79 -2.62 3.77
CA GLN A 51 16.22 -1.25 3.49
C GLN A 51 15.26 -0.25 4.16
N PRO A 52 15.21 -0.21 5.50
CA PRO A 52 14.46 0.84 6.20
C PRO A 52 15.18 2.18 6.09
N GLU A 53 14.43 3.26 5.90
CA GLU A 53 14.96 4.64 5.91
C GLU A 53 14.84 5.27 7.30
N HIS A 54 13.80 4.88 8.04
CA HIS A 54 13.45 5.46 9.33
C HIS A 54 13.06 4.38 10.35
N TYR A 55 13.24 4.72 11.62
CA TYR A 55 12.74 3.93 12.75
C TYR A 55 11.72 4.75 13.51
N ASP A 56 10.58 4.15 13.78
CA ASP A 56 9.42 4.81 14.35
C ASP A 56 9.11 4.25 15.73
N LEU A 57 8.82 5.15 16.68
CA LEU A 57 8.26 4.81 17.97
C LEU A 57 6.76 5.11 17.96
N TYR A 58 5.95 4.09 18.16
CA TYR A 58 4.50 4.20 18.23
C TYR A 58 4.07 4.26 19.70
N VAL A 59 3.34 5.31 20.06
CA VAL A 59 2.74 5.44 21.40
C VAL A 59 1.23 5.59 21.20
N PRO A 60 0.41 4.61 21.62
CA PRO A 60 -1.03 4.72 21.56
C PRO A 60 -1.49 5.94 22.37
N ALA A 61 -2.12 6.90 21.69
CA ALA A 61 -2.50 8.17 22.30
C ALA A 61 -3.99 8.19 22.71
N ILE A 62 -4.89 7.95 21.76
CA ILE A 62 -6.35 8.06 21.95
C ILE A 62 -7.03 7.02 21.06
N THR A 63 -8.01 6.29 21.59
CA THR A 63 -8.93 5.49 20.80
C THR A 63 -10.33 6.10 20.86
N TRP A 64 -10.87 6.49 19.70
CA TRP A 64 -12.22 7.04 19.62
C TRP A 64 -13.12 6.07 18.84
N HIS A 65 -14.18 5.62 19.49
CA HIS A 65 -15.20 4.82 18.82
C HIS A 65 -16.26 5.77 18.26
N ALA A 66 -16.56 5.68 16.96
CA ALA A 66 -17.60 6.50 16.33
C ALA A 66 -18.99 6.11 16.89
N ARG A 67 -19.41 6.77 17.97
CA ARG A 67 -20.62 6.49 18.78
C ARG A 67 -21.97 6.70 18.05
N PHE A 68 -21.97 6.99 16.75
CA PHE A 68 -23.19 7.32 16.00
C PHE A 68 -24.04 6.08 15.61
N ALA A 69 -23.52 4.85 15.79
CA ALA A 69 -24.18 3.61 15.33
C ALA A 69 -24.59 2.62 16.43
N TYR A 70 -24.48 2.95 17.73
CA TYR A 70 -24.82 2.02 18.84
C TYR A 70 -25.68 2.67 19.93
N ASP A 71 -26.69 1.92 20.39
CA ASP A 71 -27.61 2.31 21.47
C ASP A 71 -26.89 2.58 22.80
N LYS A 72 -27.41 3.58 23.52
CA LYS A 72 -26.77 4.32 24.63
C LYS A 72 -26.52 3.55 25.94
N GLU A 73 -26.81 2.25 26.05
CA GLU A 73 -26.82 1.53 27.34
C GLU A 73 -25.56 0.70 27.66
N LYS A 74 -24.49 0.78 26.84
CA LYS A 74 -23.22 0.06 27.10
C LYS A 74 -21.95 0.91 26.99
N THR A 75 -22.06 2.23 27.06
CA THR A 75 -20.98 3.15 26.63
C THR A 75 -20.04 3.66 27.75
N ASP A 76 -20.23 3.25 29.01
CA ASP A 76 -19.44 3.71 30.17
C ASP A 76 -18.40 2.70 30.70
N ARG A 77 -18.14 1.59 29.99
CA ARG A 77 -17.20 0.54 30.46
C ARG A 77 -15.99 0.26 29.56
N TYR A 78 -15.66 1.14 28.61
CA TYR A 78 -14.49 0.94 27.77
C TYR A 78 -13.40 1.97 28.06
N ASN A 79 -12.21 1.48 28.36
CA ASN A 79 -11.06 2.25 28.78
C ASN A 79 -10.45 2.96 27.57
N GLU A 80 -10.78 4.24 27.35
CA GLU A 80 -10.38 5.07 26.19
C GLU A 80 -8.89 5.48 26.19
N ARG A 81 -8.07 4.86 27.04
CA ARG A 81 -6.63 5.12 27.17
C ARG A 81 -5.86 3.79 27.15
N PRO A 82 -5.69 3.16 25.99
CA PRO A 82 -4.80 2.01 25.87
C PRO A 82 -3.39 2.47 26.21
N TRP A 83 -2.77 1.82 27.20
CA TRP A 83 -1.35 2.01 27.47
C TRP A 83 -0.58 0.96 26.70
N GLY A 84 0.38 1.39 25.89
CA GLY A 84 1.16 0.50 25.06
C GLY A 84 2.38 1.20 24.51
N VAL A 85 3.23 0.43 23.86
CA VAL A 85 4.38 0.94 23.12
C VAL A 85 4.59 0.06 21.91
N GLY A 86 4.98 0.68 20.82
CA GLY A 86 5.33 0.01 19.61
C GLY A 86 6.59 0.57 19.01
N PHE A 87 7.23 -0.27 18.22
CA PHE A 87 8.39 0.09 17.44
C PHE A 87 8.18 -0.40 16.02
N GLY A 88 8.69 0.35 15.07
CA GLY A 88 8.68 -0.09 13.68
C GLY A 88 9.78 0.55 12.88
N GLN A 89 9.80 0.16 11.62
CA GLN A 89 10.70 0.69 10.62
C GLN A 89 9.89 1.03 9.38
N SER A 90 10.27 2.13 8.73
CA SER A 90 9.52 2.67 7.61
C SER A 90 10.44 3.19 6.52
N ARG A 91 9.90 3.35 5.32
CA ARG A 91 10.58 3.85 4.12
C ARG A 91 9.59 4.44 3.14
N TRP A 92 9.98 5.48 2.41
CA TRP A 92 9.18 6.01 1.31
C TRP A 92 9.57 5.33 0.00
N ASP A 93 8.58 5.01 -0.83
CA ASP A 93 8.86 4.54 -2.18
C ASP A 93 9.19 5.70 -3.12
N ASP A 94 9.64 5.38 -4.34
CA ASP A 94 9.94 6.37 -5.39
C ASP A 94 8.72 7.23 -5.78
N LYS A 95 7.50 6.78 -5.45
CA LYS A 95 6.24 7.50 -5.68
C LYS A 95 5.85 8.37 -4.48
N GLY A 96 6.66 8.38 -3.42
CA GLY A 96 6.45 9.09 -2.19
C GLY A 96 5.36 8.51 -1.28
N ASN A 97 4.97 7.25 -1.47
CA ASN A 97 4.06 6.52 -0.59
C ASN A 97 4.79 5.97 0.64
N TRP A 98 4.04 5.83 1.72
CA TRP A 98 4.53 5.33 2.99
C TRP A 98 4.47 3.82 3.06
N HIS A 99 5.55 3.18 3.49
CA HIS A 99 5.61 1.76 3.82
C HIS A 99 6.18 1.60 5.23
N GLY A 100 5.56 0.76 6.06
CA GLY A 100 6.07 0.53 7.40
C GLY A 100 5.79 -0.87 7.90
N LEU A 101 6.77 -1.41 8.62
CA LEU A 101 6.65 -2.63 9.41
C LEU A 101 6.66 -2.24 10.88
N TYR A 102 5.69 -2.70 11.64
CA TYR A 102 5.57 -2.35 13.05
C TYR A 102 5.29 -3.57 13.90
N MET A 103 5.71 -3.47 15.16
CA MET A 103 5.30 -4.34 16.25
C MET A 103 4.95 -3.48 17.44
N MET A 104 3.77 -3.70 18.02
CA MET A 104 3.32 -3.01 19.21
C MET A 104 2.82 -4.02 20.23
N ALA A 105 2.93 -3.65 21.51
CA ALA A 105 2.24 -4.36 22.56
C ALA A 105 1.36 -3.35 23.31
N PHE A 106 0.08 -3.68 23.45
CA PHE A 106 -0.87 -2.85 24.18
C PHE A 106 -1.51 -3.65 25.32
N LYS A 107 -1.90 -2.92 26.36
CA LYS A 107 -2.56 -3.49 27.52
C LYS A 107 -4.07 -3.36 27.35
N ASP A 108 -4.77 -4.49 27.30
CA ASP A 108 -6.24 -4.51 27.29
C ASP A 108 -6.83 -4.22 28.69
N SER A 109 -8.14 -3.99 28.77
CA SER A 109 -8.93 -3.69 29.97
C SER A 109 -8.75 -4.71 31.12
N PHE A 110 -8.31 -5.93 30.81
CA PHE A 110 -7.95 -6.98 31.79
C PHE A 110 -6.47 -7.01 32.18
N ASN A 111 -5.69 -5.95 31.89
CA ASN A 111 -4.26 -5.86 32.16
C ASN A 111 -3.37 -6.88 31.42
N LYS A 112 -3.86 -7.51 30.35
CA LYS A 112 -3.10 -8.46 29.54
C LYS A 112 -2.37 -7.76 28.40
N TRP A 113 -1.14 -8.19 28.14
CA TRP A 113 -0.33 -7.70 27.03
C TRP A 113 -0.73 -8.42 25.76
N GLU A 114 -1.24 -7.68 24.77
CA GLU A 114 -1.54 -8.19 23.45
C GLU A 114 -0.50 -7.63 22.46
N PRO A 115 0.37 -8.49 21.90
CA PRO A 115 1.25 -8.08 20.82
C PRO A 115 0.47 -8.03 19.50
N ILE A 116 0.78 -7.04 18.69
CA ILE A 116 0.34 -6.89 17.31
C ILE A 116 1.56 -6.58 16.45
N GLY A 117 1.71 -7.31 15.34
CA GLY A 117 2.72 -7.01 14.34
C GLY A 117 2.06 -6.87 12.98
N GLY A 118 2.53 -5.97 12.14
CA GLY A 118 1.91 -5.74 10.85
C GLY A 118 2.75 -4.96 9.86
N TYR A 119 2.22 -4.91 8.65
CA TYR A 119 2.71 -4.10 7.55
C TYR A 119 1.64 -3.07 7.17
N GLY A 120 2.02 -1.80 7.17
CA GLY A 120 1.20 -0.70 6.71
C GLY A 120 1.69 -0.13 5.38
N TRP A 121 0.75 0.29 4.56
CA TRP A 121 0.99 1.07 3.36
C TRP A 121 0.04 2.26 3.34
N GLU A 122 0.55 3.47 3.09
CA GLU A 122 -0.27 4.66 2.94
C GLU A 122 0.11 5.46 1.70
N LYS A 123 -0.89 5.75 0.87
CA LYS A 123 -0.73 6.76 -0.18
C LYS A 123 -0.61 8.12 0.49
N THR A 124 0.49 8.81 0.22
CA THR A 124 0.81 10.08 0.88
C THR A 124 0.66 11.26 -0.08
N TRP A 125 -0.10 12.27 0.33
CA TRP A 125 -0.27 13.55 -0.35
C TRP A 125 0.40 14.69 0.45
N ARG A 126 0.96 15.66 -0.26
CA ARG A 126 1.58 16.88 0.28
C ARG A 126 0.80 18.10 -0.22
N PRO A 127 -0.30 18.49 0.47
CA PRO A 127 -1.17 19.57 0.00
C PRO A 127 -0.63 20.98 0.28
N LEU A 128 0.39 21.12 1.13
CA LEU A 128 1.05 22.38 1.43
C LEU A 128 2.37 22.48 0.66
N GLU A 129 2.83 23.70 0.39
CA GLU A 129 4.18 23.95 -0.19
C GLU A 129 5.31 23.49 0.74
N ASP A 130 5.02 23.33 2.04
CA ASP A 130 5.94 22.74 3.00
C ASP A 130 5.88 21.21 2.96
N ASP A 131 6.99 20.57 2.58
CA ASP A 131 7.17 19.11 2.51
C ASP A 131 7.04 18.38 3.85
N ASN A 132 6.93 19.13 4.94
CA ASN A 132 6.73 18.64 6.29
C ASN A 132 5.29 18.14 6.55
N PHE A 133 4.29 18.66 5.83
CA PHE A 133 2.90 18.27 6.06
C PHE A 133 2.43 17.19 5.08
N ARG A 134 2.04 16.05 5.63
CA ARG A 134 1.66 14.87 4.84
C ARG A 134 0.32 14.32 5.30
N LEU A 135 -0.55 14.08 4.33
CA LEU A 135 -1.81 13.37 4.52
C LEU A 135 -1.68 11.97 3.93
N GLY A 136 -2.03 10.95 4.69
CA GLY A 136 -1.95 9.54 4.33
C GLY A 136 -3.31 8.87 4.31
N LEU A 137 -3.56 8.02 3.31
CA LEU A 137 -4.66 7.05 3.32
C LEU A 137 -4.15 5.72 2.81
N GLY A 138 -4.44 4.65 3.55
CA GLY A 138 -4.13 3.32 3.08
C GLY A 138 -4.67 2.23 3.98
N PHE A 139 -3.85 1.22 4.24
CA PHE A 139 -4.24 0.05 5.00
C PHE A 139 -3.07 -0.53 5.77
N THR A 140 -3.39 -1.19 6.87
CA THR A 140 -2.47 -2.08 7.58
C THR A 140 -2.99 -3.51 7.53
N ALA A 141 -2.10 -4.45 7.28
CA ALA A 141 -2.33 -5.87 7.43
C ALA A 141 -1.48 -6.38 8.59
N GLY A 142 -2.12 -6.93 9.62
CA GLY A 142 -1.45 -7.33 10.84
C GLY A 142 -1.97 -8.63 11.43
N VAL A 143 -1.16 -9.20 12.31
CA VAL A 143 -1.49 -10.36 13.13
C VAL A 143 -1.36 -9.95 14.58
N THR A 144 -2.37 -10.28 15.37
CA THR A 144 -2.34 -10.15 16.83
C THR A 144 -2.43 -11.53 17.47
N ALA A 145 -1.66 -11.74 18.53
CA ALA A 145 -1.75 -12.95 19.34
C ALA A 145 -2.64 -12.68 20.56
N ARG A 146 -3.64 -13.54 20.76
CA ARG A 146 -4.48 -13.57 21.95
C ARG A 146 -4.29 -14.91 22.66
N ASP A 147 -4.69 -15.00 23.93
CA ASP A 147 -4.49 -16.17 24.80
C ASP A 147 -4.94 -17.52 24.19
N MET A 148 -5.81 -17.52 23.18
CA MET A 148 -6.38 -18.71 22.55
C MET A 148 -6.03 -18.86 21.06
N GLY A 149 -5.23 -17.97 20.46
CA GLY A 149 -4.83 -18.08 19.05
C GLY A 149 -4.38 -16.78 18.39
N PHE A 150 -4.00 -16.88 17.11
CA PHE A 150 -3.63 -15.74 16.27
C PHE A 150 -4.83 -15.23 15.48
N THR A 151 -5.01 -13.92 15.44
CA THR A 151 -6.01 -13.26 14.59
C THR A 151 -5.27 -12.41 13.55
N ALA A 152 -5.52 -12.66 12.27
CA ALA A 152 -5.05 -11.82 11.18
C ALA A 152 -6.17 -10.89 10.72
N GLY A 153 -5.84 -9.65 10.36
CA GLY A 153 -6.81 -8.67 9.90
C GLY A 153 -6.18 -7.62 8.98
N VAL A 154 -7.04 -6.99 8.18
CA VAL A 154 -6.69 -5.81 7.39
C VAL A 154 -7.58 -4.66 7.84
N THR A 155 -6.99 -3.53 8.14
CA THR A 155 -7.69 -2.34 8.63
C THR A 155 -7.32 -1.16 7.75
N ALA A 156 -8.31 -0.38 7.32
CA ALA A 156 -8.03 0.88 6.63
C ALA A 156 -7.41 1.87 7.61
N THR A 157 -6.37 2.58 7.19
CA THR A 157 -5.68 3.58 8.01
C THR A 157 -5.72 4.94 7.35
N THR A 158 -5.87 5.96 8.17
CA THR A 158 -5.68 7.36 7.78
C THR A 158 -4.63 7.96 8.68
N GLY A 159 -3.63 8.59 8.08
CA GLY A 159 -2.51 9.19 8.79
C GLY A 159 -2.41 10.68 8.52
N ILE A 160 -2.03 11.45 9.54
CA ILE A 160 -1.42 12.77 9.35
C ILE A 160 -0.02 12.70 9.92
N ILE A 161 0.99 12.89 9.08
CA ILE A 161 2.40 12.84 9.49
C ILE A 161 2.91 14.28 9.57
N PHE A 162 3.26 14.69 10.78
CA PHE A 162 4.06 15.88 11.06
C PHE A 162 5.52 15.46 11.28
N PRO A 163 6.52 16.34 11.08
CA PRO A 163 7.95 15.99 11.13
C PRO A 163 8.45 15.43 12.48
N SER A 164 7.60 15.30 13.49
CA SER A 164 7.91 14.74 14.80
C SER A 164 6.83 13.84 15.41
N LEU A 165 5.69 13.61 14.72
CA LEU A 165 4.58 12.79 15.19
C LEU A 165 3.87 12.13 13.99
N CYS A 166 3.93 10.80 13.94
CA CYS A 166 3.05 10.00 13.09
C CYS A 166 1.77 9.73 13.91
N CYS A 167 0.66 10.36 13.54
CA CYS A 167 -0.62 10.14 14.20
C CYS A 167 -1.47 9.25 13.28
N CYS A 168 -1.53 7.95 13.58
CA CYS A 168 -2.54 7.06 13.00
C CYS A 168 -3.84 7.24 13.79
N LEU A 169 -4.88 7.75 13.13
CA LEU A 169 -6.24 7.84 13.67
C LEU A 169 -7.06 6.63 13.22
#